data_AF-F0VR89-F1
#
_entry.id   AF-F0VR89-F1
#
_cell.length_a   1.000
_cell.length_b   1.000
_cell.length_c   1.000
_cell.angle_alpha   90.00
_cell.angle_beta   90.00
_cell.angle_gamma   90.00
#
_symmetry.space_group_name_H-M   'P 1'
#
loop_
_entity.id
_entity.type
_entity.pdbx_description
1 polymer ?
#
loop_
_entity_poly.entity_id
_entity_poly.type
_entity_poly.pdbx_seq_one_letter_code
_entity_poly.pdbx_strand_id
1 'polypeptide(L)'
;MEKHSTSPSARRSNREKGEHSASDGSSVTPRATRCCVASDESHEATNTSGPCVETDPPREKKSFAERVRRRLRLISAFYLHCREYKWGRRRSRTIALSSALYLLPALALFPVCTWEAWLWILTAIFSFNADYTFAGMRDNLWICGVHMADRYFASAMLGLQIFYNIPLWFRKAISIGAIGLGLTLACCVFKLLGMRTKVFRHHVIYHTLWHVIGSVGRVLVAVLEYPELLTMWY
;
A
#
# COMPACT_ATOMS: atom_id res chain seq x y z
N MET A 1 -56.18 -13.17 -16.80
CA MET A 1 -55.87 -12.16 -15.77
C MET A 1 -54.38 -12.26 -15.46
N GLU A 2 -53.52 -11.88 -16.40
CA GLU A 2 -53.15 -10.51 -16.80
C GLU A 2 -52.07 -9.88 -15.93
N LYS A 3 -51.06 -9.34 -16.61
CA LYS A 3 -49.83 -8.80 -16.04
C LYS A 3 -50.00 -7.30 -15.86
N HIS A 4 -49.63 -6.75 -14.71
CA HIS A 4 -49.31 -5.32 -14.63
C HIS A 4 -47.81 -5.09 -14.57
N SER A 5 -47.27 -4.78 -15.74
CA SER A 5 -45.97 -4.13 -15.92
C SER A 5 -46.18 -2.61 -15.91
N THR A 6 -45.51 -1.88 -15.02
CA THR A 6 -45.34 -0.42 -15.17
C THR A 6 -43.94 0.01 -14.70
N SER A 7 -43.11 0.36 -15.67
CA SER A 7 -41.98 1.27 -15.48
C SER A 7 -42.49 2.71 -15.65
N PRO A 8 -41.77 3.71 -15.13
CA PRO A 8 -41.64 4.95 -15.89
C PRO A 8 -40.18 5.39 -16.06
N SER A 9 -39.87 5.76 -17.30
CA SER A 9 -38.62 6.44 -17.67
C SER A 9 -38.89 7.93 -17.91
N ALA A 10 -37.89 8.75 -17.61
CA ALA A 10 -37.64 10.11 -18.11
C ALA A 10 -38.79 11.15 -18.13
N ARG A 11 -38.59 12.24 -17.36
CA ARG A 11 -38.94 13.57 -17.89
C ARG A 11 -37.88 14.61 -17.54
N ARG A 12 -37.63 15.46 -18.54
CA ARG A 12 -36.57 16.47 -18.65
C ARG A 12 -37.15 17.85 -18.28
N SER A 13 -36.40 18.69 -17.59
CA SER A 13 -36.77 20.10 -17.38
C SER A 13 -35.51 20.97 -17.25
N ASN A 14 -35.45 22.05 -18.03
CA ASN A 14 -34.40 23.07 -17.97
C ASN A 14 -34.85 24.21 -17.05
N ARG A 15 -33.90 24.86 -16.36
CA ARG A 15 -33.99 26.26 -15.91
C ARG A 15 -32.56 26.78 -15.69
N GLU A 16 -32.04 27.59 -16.62
CA GLU A 16 -31.88 29.05 -16.49
C GLU A 16 -30.96 29.47 -15.33
N LYS A 17 -29.75 29.95 -15.64
CA LYS A 17 -29.38 31.33 -16.00
C LYS A 17 -29.33 32.28 -14.80
N GLY A 18 -28.15 32.84 -14.58
CA GLY A 18 -27.83 33.86 -13.58
C GLY A 18 -26.44 34.42 -13.89
N GLU A 19 -26.38 35.35 -14.83
CA GLU A 19 -25.16 36.06 -15.22
C GLU A 19 -24.92 37.23 -14.25
N HIS A 20 -23.69 37.40 -13.76
CA HIS A 20 -23.15 38.74 -13.46
C HIS A 20 -21.62 38.78 -13.67
N SER A 21 -21.22 39.72 -14.52
CA SER A 21 -19.86 40.25 -14.75
C SER A 21 -19.32 40.93 -13.47
N ALA A 22 -18.05 41.33 -13.28
CA ALA A 22 -16.82 41.37 -14.09
C ALA A 22 -15.60 41.27 -13.11
N SER A 23 -14.32 41.49 -13.41
CA SER A 23 -13.60 41.93 -14.63
C SER A 23 -12.12 41.47 -14.59
N ASP A 24 -11.31 42.06 -15.48
CA ASP A 24 -9.86 42.34 -15.46
C ASP A 24 -9.03 42.04 -14.19
N GLY A 25 -7.75 41.65 -14.29
CA GLY A 25 -6.88 41.54 -15.46
C GLY A 25 -5.39 41.57 -15.06
N SER A 26 -4.50 41.47 -16.05
CA SER A 26 -3.03 41.58 -15.93
C SER A 26 -2.26 40.42 -15.27
N SER A 27 -1.69 39.57 -16.12
CA SER A 27 -0.43 38.87 -15.89
C SER A 27 0.75 39.84 -15.73
N VAL A 28 1.65 39.66 -14.75
CA VAL A 28 3.12 39.83 -14.88
C VAL A 28 3.84 39.14 -13.71
N THR A 29 4.72 38.19 -14.04
CA THR A 29 6.03 38.00 -13.38
C THR A 29 7.09 38.10 -14.51
N PRO A 30 8.42 38.21 -14.27
CA PRO A 30 9.17 38.15 -13.00
C PRO A 30 10.22 39.27 -12.80
N ARG A 31 10.84 39.36 -11.61
CA ARG A 31 12.30 39.62 -11.52
C ARG A 31 12.92 39.22 -10.20
N ALA A 32 14.14 38.72 -10.28
CA ALA A 32 15.04 38.53 -9.14
C ALA A 32 15.76 39.85 -8.80
N THR A 33 16.01 40.08 -7.52
CA THR A 33 16.82 41.22 -7.05
C THR A 33 18.06 40.72 -6.36
N ARG A 34 19.22 40.85 -7.03
CA ARG A 34 20.53 40.87 -6.37
C ARG A 34 20.62 42.16 -5.55
N CYS A 35 21.09 42.07 -4.32
CA CYS A 35 21.80 43.17 -3.64
C CYS A 35 23.22 42.66 -3.41
N CYS A 36 24.21 43.18 -4.16
CA CYS A 36 24.95 44.43 -3.93
C CYS A 36 26.28 44.11 -3.25
N VAL A 37 27.32 44.01 -4.07
CA VAL A 37 28.72 44.12 -3.64
C VAL A 37 29.02 45.61 -3.55
N ALA A 38 29.66 46.04 -2.46
CA ALA A 38 30.34 47.31 -2.36
C ALA A 38 31.79 47.02 -1.94
N SER A 39 32.74 47.51 -2.72
CA SER A 39 34.17 47.49 -2.40
C SER A 39 34.53 48.74 -1.61
N ASP A 40 35.57 48.67 -0.79
CA ASP A 40 36.63 49.69 -0.78
C ASP A 40 37.90 49.15 -0.10
N GLU A 41 39.06 49.61 -0.57
CA GLU A 41 40.41 49.25 -0.10
C GLU A 41 40.79 50.13 1.12
N SER A 42 41.65 49.75 2.06
CA SER A 42 43.09 49.57 1.86
C SER A 42 43.84 49.44 3.23
N HIS A 43 45.13 49.09 3.18
CA HIS A 43 46.16 49.19 4.24
C HIS A 43 46.11 48.27 5.49
N GLU A 44 46.69 47.08 5.30
CA GLU A 44 47.93 46.62 5.96
C GLU A 44 48.17 46.89 7.47
N ALA A 45 48.09 45.81 8.26
CA ALA A 45 48.87 45.65 9.50
C ALA A 45 49.15 44.16 9.77
N THR A 46 50.42 43.77 9.88
CA THR A 46 50.84 42.41 10.22
C THR A 46 50.51 42.05 11.67
N ASN A 47 49.91 40.88 11.92
CA ASN A 47 50.17 40.11 13.15
C ASN A 47 49.76 38.63 13.02
N THR A 48 50.67 37.75 13.44
CA THR A 48 50.49 36.29 13.52
C THR A 48 49.44 35.86 14.55
N SER A 49 48.56 34.91 14.21
CA SER A 49 48.15 33.84 15.15
C SER A 49 47.30 32.73 14.50
N GLY A 50 47.73 31.47 14.72
CA GLY A 50 46.85 30.30 14.79
C GLY A 50 46.44 29.61 13.48
N PRO A 51 46.55 28.27 13.37
CA PRO A 51 45.70 27.53 12.45
C PRO A 51 44.26 27.60 12.97
N CYS A 52 43.34 28.11 12.14
CA CYS A 52 41.91 28.06 12.45
C CYS A 52 41.48 26.59 12.50
N VAL A 53 41.40 26.02 13.70
CA VAL A 53 40.72 24.74 13.92
C VAL A 53 39.25 24.98 13.61
N GLU A 54 38.84 24.58 12.40
CA GLU A 54 37.45 24.62 11.96
C GLU A 54 36.65 23.75 12.93
N THR A 55 35.96 24.40 13.85
CA THR A 55 35.27 23.70 14.93
C THR A 55 34.00 23.13 14.33
N ASP A 56 33.92 21.80 14.21
CA ASP A 56 32.72 21.11 13.73
C ASP A 56 31.47 21.74 14.38
N PRO A 57 30.48 22.22 13.60
CA PRO A 57 29.35 22.95 14.15
C PRO A 57 28.64 22.08 15.20
N PRO A 58 28.26 22.65 16.35
CA PRO A 58 27.81 21.88 17.50
C PRO A 58 26.63 21.01 17.09
N ARG A 59 26.82 19.69 17.21
CA ARG A 59 25.89 18.65 16.74
C ARG A 59 24.52 18.82 17.39
N GLU A 60 23.62 19.57 16.73
CA GLU A 60 22.37 20.05 17.32
C GLU A 60 21.58 18.91 17.95
N LYS A 61 21.39 18.99 19.27
CA LYS A 61 20.57 18.05 20.03
C LYS A 61 19.10 18.27 19.69
N LYS A 62 18.66 17.74 18.53
CA LYS A 62 17.29 17.86 18.02
C LYS A 62 16.27 17.69 19.13
N SER A 63 15.50 18.75 19.35
CA SER A 63 14.64 18.90 20.52
C SER A 63 13.68 17.72 20.59
N PHE A 64 13.32 17.30 21.80
CA PHE A 64 12.29 16.26 21.99
C PHE A 64 10.99 16.65 21.26
N ALA A 65 10.64 17.95 21.27
CA ALA A 65 9.49 18.49 20.55
C ALA A 65 9.60 18.30 19.02
N GLU A 66 10.79 18.40 18.42
CA GLU A 66 10.99 18.15 17.00
C GLU A 66 10.86 16.67 16.65
N ARG A 67 11.39 15.79 17.52
CA ARG A 67 11.21 14.33 17.38
C ARG A 67 9.73 13.95 17.46
N VAL A 68 8.99 14.54 18.40
CA VAL A 68 7.53 14.37 18.51
C VAL A 68 6.81 14.93 17.27
N ARG A 69 7.08 16.17 16.84
CA ARG A 69 6.49 16.75 15.61
C ARG A 69 6.83 15.94 14.35
N ARG A 70 8.01 15.32 14.25
CA ARG A 70 8.38 14.46 13.12
C ARG A 70 7.60 13.14 13.15
N ARG A 71 7.44 12.52 14.33
CA ARG A 71 6.57 11.34 14.49
C ARG A 71 5.11 11.65 14.20
N LEU A 72 4.58 12.77 14.71
CA LEU A 72 3.20 13.22 14.43
C LEU A 72 2.98 13.52 12.94
N ARG A 73 3.97 14.07 12.22
CA ARG A 73 3.89 14.26 10.75
C ARG A 73 3.92 12.94 9.97
N LEU A 74 4.69 11.95 10.41
CA LEU A 74 4.65 10.60 9.82
C LEU A 74 3.29 9.94 10.05
N ILE A 75 2.74 10.08 11.26
CA ILE A 75 1.41 9.56 11.63
C ILE A 75 0.31 10.29 10.85
N SER A 76 0.38 11.61 10.68
CA SER A 76 -0.63 12.34 9.90
C SER A 76 -0.54 12.02 8.40
N ALA A 77 0.65 11.88 7.84
CA ALA A 77 0.84 11.42 6.45
C ALA A 77 0.28 10.00 6.22
N PHE A 78 0.51 9.09 7.18
CA PHE A 78 -0.05 7.74 7.22
C PHE A 78 -1.60 7.77 7.18
N TYR A 79 -2.24 8.67 7.94
CA TYR A 79 -3.71 8.80 7.93
C TYR A 79 -4.28 9.55 6.71
N LEU A 80 -3.55 10.53 6.16
CA LEU A 80 -3.98 11.29 4.97
C LEU A 80 -4.13 10.39 3.74
N HIS A 81 -3.17 9.49 3.48
CA HIS A 81 -3.23 8.50 2.40
C HIS A 81 -4.31 7.42 2.58
N CYS A 82 -5.02 7.46 3.70
CA CYS A 82 -5.98 6.45 4.10
C CYS A 82 -7.44 6.87 3.86
N ARG A 83 -7.75 8.17 3.93
CA ARG A 83 -9.15 8.66 3.90
C ARG A 83 -9.89 8.37 2.60
N GLU A 84 -9.19 8.38 1.46
CA GLU A 84 -9.81 8.19 0.16
C GLU A 84 -9.75 6.72 -0.31
N TYR A 85 -10.86 6.00 -0.14
CA TYR A 85 -11.06 4.71 -0.82
C TYR A 85 -11.97 4.90 -2.03
N LYS A 86 -11.41 4.71 -3.24
CA LYS A 86 -12.02 4.99 -4.56
C LYS A 86 -13.38 4.35 -4.83
N TRP A 87 -13.85 3.40 -4.01
CA TRP A 87 -15.15 2.74 -4.17
C TRP A 87 -16.20 3.11 -3.10
N GLY A 88 -15.86 4.01 -2.17
CA GLY A 88 -16.71 4.27 -0.99
C GLY A 88 -16.96 2.98 -0.18
N ARG A 89 -18.05 2.92 0.58
CA ARG A 89 -18.40 1.77 1.45
C ARG A 89 -18.89 0.51 0.72
N ARG A 90 -18.52 0.30 -0.55
CA ARG A 90 -18.90 -0.91 -1.32
C ARG A 90 -18.15 -2.13 -0.80
N ARG A 91 -18.89 -3.21 -0.53
CA ARG A 91 -18.37 -4.51 -0.06
C ARG A 91 -18.48 -5.57 -1.17
N SER A 92 -17.63 -6.59 -1.13
CA SER A 92 -17.72 -7.76 -2.01
C SER A 92 -17.60 -9.05 -1.20
N ARG A 93 -18.61 -9.92 -1.29
CA ARG A 93 -18.56 -11.26 -0.68
C ARG A 93 -17.47 -12.12 -1.33
N THR A 94 -17.19 -11.93 -2.62
CA THR A 94 -16.13 -12.66 -3.34
C THR A 94 -14.75 -12.35 -2.78
N ILE A 95 -14.47 -11.08 -2.44
CA ILE A 95 -13.19 -10.71 -1.80
C ILE A 95 -13.10 -11.29 -0.38
N ALA A 96 -14.21 -11.25 0.38
CA ALA A 96 -14.26 -11.80 1.74
C ALA A 96 -14.01 -13.33 1.76
N LEU A 97 -14.56 -14.05 0.79
CA LEU A 97 -14.29 -15.48 0.62
C LEU A 97 -12.85 -15.71 0.16
N SER A 98 -12.32 -14.88 -0.74
CA SER A 98 -10.96 -15.07 -1.23
C SER A 98 -9.90 -14.71 -0.17
N SER A 99 -10.14 -13.78 0.74
CA SER A 99 -9.23 -13.53 1.87
C SER A 99 -9.25 -14.66 2.91
N ALA A 100 -10.39 -15.34 3.08
CA ALA A 100 -10.45 -16.56 3.90
C ALA A 100 -9.60 -17.72 3.31
N LEU A 101 -9.32 -17.73 2.00
CA LEU A 101 -8.42 -18.73 1.40
C LEU A 101 -6.98 -18.64 1.92
N TYR A 102 -6.56 -17.54 2.55
CA TYR A 102 -5.27 -17.47 3.24
C TYR A 102 -5.16 -18.45 4.43
N LEU A 103 -6.27 -19.04 4.89
CA LEU A 103 -6.24 -20.16 5.83
C LEU A 103 -5.75 -21.48 5.19
N LEU A 104 -5.84 -21.64 3.87
CA LEU A 104 -5.37 -22.86 3.18
C LEU A 104 -3.85 -23.09 3.33
N PRO A 105 -2.96 -22.13 3.01
CA PRO A 105 -1.52 -22.30 3.27
C PRO A 105 -1.21 -22.39 4.76
N ALA A 106 -2.01 -21.77 5.65
CA ALA A 106 -1.83 -21.97 7.09
C ALA A 106 -2.07 -23.43 7.52
N LEU A 107 -3.18 -24.03 7.09
CA LEU A 107 -3.50 -25.42 7.40
C LEU A 107 -2.48 -26.38 6.77
N ALA A 108 -2.07 -26.12 5.53
CA ALA A 108 -1.08 -26.95 4.83
C ALA A 108 0.32 -26.88 5.46
N LEU A 109 0.74 -25.71 5.95
CA LEU A 109 2.07 -25.52 6.52
C LEU A 109 2.14 -25.83 8.02
N PHE A 110 1.01 -25.90 8.75
CA PHE A 110 1.02 -26.13 10.20
C PHE A 110 1.87 -27.33 10.68
N PRO A 111 1.85 -28.52 10.04
CA PRO A 111 2.67 -29.66 10.49
C PRO A 111 4.17 -29.55 10.17
N VAL A 112 4.58 -28.68 9.23
CA VAL A 112 5.97 -28.63 8.71
C VAL A 112 6.69 -27.28 8.91
N CYS A 113 5.94 -26.19 9.05
CA CYS A 113 6.43 -24.82 9.13
C CYS A 113 5.44 -23.93 9.93
N THR A 114 5.36 -24.17 11.23
CA THR A 114 4.40 -23.52 12.15
C THR A 114 4.48 -22.00 12.14
N TRP A 115 5.69 -21.42 12.03
CA TRP A 115 5.85 -19.95 12.04
C TRP A 115 5.28 -19.30 10.76
N GLU A 116 5.47 -19.91 9.58
CA GLU A 116 4.86 -19.38 8.35
C GLU A 116 3.34 -19.57 8.37
N ALA A 117 2.86 -20.70 8.91
CA ALA A 117 1.43 -20.94 9.10
C ALA A 117 0.76 -19.84 9.95
N TRP A 118 1.40 -19.40 11.05
CA TRP A 118 0.90 -18.26 11.84
C TRP A 118 0.87 -16.95 11.06
N LEU A 119 1.85 -16.68 10.19
CA LEU A 119 1.81 -15.51 9.33
C LEU A 119 0.65 -15.57 8.32
N TRP A 120 0.35 -16.75 7.77
CA TRP A 120 -0.82 -16.93 6.90
C TRP A 120 -2.15 -16.73 7.66
N ILE A 121 -2.27 -17.18 8.91
CA ILE A 121 -3.43 -16.89 9.78
C ILE A 121 -3.59 -15.38 10.00
N LEU A 122 -2.50 -14.69 10.35
CA LEU A 122 -2.52 -13.23 10.54
C LEU A 122 -2.89 -12.49 9.24
N THR A 123 -2.39 -12.95 8.09
CA THR A 123 -2.77 -12.43 6.76
C THR A 123 -4.28 -12.57 6.53
N ALA A 124 -4.85 -13.74 6.82
CA ALA A 124 -6.29 -13.98 6.68
C ALA A 124 -7.11 -13.03 7.57
N ILE A 125 -6.71 -12.85 8.84
CA ILE A 125 -7.39 -11.97 9.79
C ILE A 125 -7.34 -10.50 9.34
N PHE A 126 -6.16 -9.98 8.96
CA PHE A 126 -6.03 -8.59 8.53
C PHE A 126 -6.74 -8.32 7.21
N SER A 127 -6.57 -9.18 6.21
CA SER A 127 -7.21 -9.02 4.89
C SER A 127 -8.72 -9.14 4.99
N PHE A 128 -9.28 -10.11 5.73
CA PHE A 128 -10.72 -10.21 5.92
C PHE A 128 -11.31 -8.95 6.59
N ASN A 129 -10.65 -8.43 7.62
CA ASN A 129 -11.13 -7.22 8.30
C ASN A 129 -11.01 -5.96 7.43
N ALA A 130 -9.90 -5.78 6.71
CA ALA A 130 -9.71 -4.65 5.82
C ALA A 130 -10.68 -4.68 4.61
N ASP A 131 -10.78 -5.82 3.93
CA ASP A 131 -11.50 -5.94 2.66
C ASP A 131 -13.01 -6.21 2.81
N TYR A 132 -13.48 -6.70 3.97
CA TYR A 132 -14.90 -7.00 4.20
C TYR A 132 -15.50 -6.22 5.39
N THR A 133 -15.03 -6.46 6.62
CA THR A 133 -15.59 -5.85 7.84
C THR A 133 -15.60 -4.32 7.73
N PHE A 134 -14.47 -3.76 7.29
CA PHE A 134 -14.21 -2.33 7.24
C PHE A 134 -14.11 -1.76 5.82
N ALA A 135 -14.62 -2.46 4.81
CA ALA A 135 -14.48 -2.05 3.41
C ALA A 135 -15.03 -0.62 3.19
N GLY A 136 -14.15 0.29 2.76
CA GLY A 136 -14.48 1.69 2.53
C GLY A 136 -14.84 2.54 3.75
N MET A 137 -14.70 2.00 4.97
CA MET A 137 -14.93 2.75 6.21
C MET A 137 -13.63 3.42 6.67
N ARG A 138 -13.23 4.51 6.02
CA ARG A 138 -11.94 5.20 6.28
C ARG A 138 -12.05 6.40 7.23
N ASP A 139 -13.22 6.59 7.84
CA ASP A 139 -13.57 7.79 8.61
C ASP A 139 -12.94 7.80 10.02
N ASN A 140 -12.62 6.64 10.58
CA ASN A 140 -12.06 6.45 11.92
C ASN A 140 -10.58 6.02 11.83
N LEU A 141 -9.72 6.64 12.66
CA LEU A 141 -8.28 6.35 12.78
C LEU A 141 -8.00 4.87 13.05
N TRP A 142 -8.74 4.24 13.97
CA TRP A 142 -8.57 2.81 14.28
C TRP A 142 -8.77 1.94 13.04
N ILE A 143 -9.84 2.22 12.29
CA ILE A 143 -10.18 1.46 11.09
C ILE A 143 -9.13 1.66 10.00
N CYS A 144 -8.63 2.89 9.82
CA CYS A 144 -7.49 3.13 8.95
C CYS A 144 -6.26 2.30 9.37
N GLY A 145 -5.98 2.21 10.68
CA GLY A 145 -4.93 1.36 11.23
C GLY A 145 -5.02 -0.08 10.74
N VAL A 146 -6.22 -0.67 10.72
CA VAL A 146 -6.46 -2.02 10.18
C VAL A 146 -6.15 -2.11 8.67
N HIS A 147 -6.62 -1.14 7.87
CA HIS A 147 -6.33 -1.08 6.42
C HIS A 147 -4.84 -0.92 6.10
N MET A 148 -4.08 -0.25 6.97
CA MET A 148 -2.63 -0.13 6.82
C MET A 148 -1.90 -1.36 7.34
N ALA A 149 -2.34 -1.95 8.45
CA ALA A 149 -1.80 -3.21 8.98
C ALA A 149 -1.87 -4.32 7.92
N ASP A 150 -3.02 -4.51 7.27
CA ASP A 150 -3.17 -5.41 6.13
C ASP A 150 -2.13 -5.15 5.03
N ARG A 151 -2.01 -3.90 4.57
CA ARG A 151 -1.05 -3.52 3.52
C ARG A 151 0.39 -3.81 3.90
N TYR A 152 0.81 -3.47 5.13
CA TYR A 152 2.16 -3.73 5.60
C TYR A 152 2.41 -5.23 5.80
N PHE A 153 1.44 -5.97 6.33
CA PHE A 153 1.54 -7.41 6.53
C PHE A 153 1.62 -8.16 5.20
N ALA A 154 0.76 -7.83 4.24
CA ALA A 154 0.82 -8.37 2.87
C ALA A 154 2.13 -8.01 2.15
N SER A 155 2.69 -6.82 2.39
CA SER A 155 3.99 -6.42 1.84
C SER A 155 5.15 -7.18 2.49
N ALA A 156 5.10 -7.41 3.80
CA ALA A 156 6.07 -8.22 4.53
C ALA A 156 6.02 -9.70 4.10
N MET A 157 4.82 -10.25 3.93
CA MET A 157 4.62 -11.60 3.37
C MET A 157 5.16 -11.72 1.95
N LEU A 158 4.91 -10.75 1.07
CA LEU A 158 5.52 -10.74 -0.26
C LEU A 158 7.06 -10.65 -0.19
N GLY A 159 7.60 -9.85 0.72
CA GLY A 159 9.03 -9.79 1.00
C GLY A 159 9.60 -11.14 1.45
N LEU A 160 8.89 -11.85 2.33
CA LEU A 160 9.26 -13.21 2.76
C LEU A 160 9.28 -14.19 1.58
N GLN A 161 8.25 -14.16 0.72
CA GLN A 161 8.22 -15.02 -0.46
C GLN A 161 9.41 -14.72 -1.40
N ILE A 162 9.74 -13.45 -1.63
CA ILE A 162 10.82 -13.03 -2.53
C ILE A 162 12.21 -13.31 -1.97
N PHE A 163 12.50 -12.92 -0.73
CA PHE A 163 13.86 -12.93 -0.18
C PHE A 163 14.23 -14.22 0.55
N TYR A 164 13.25 -14.99 1.03
CA TYR A 164 13.49 -16.23 1.78
C TYR A 164 13.03 -17.46 0.99
N ASN A 165 11.75 -17.52 0.60
CA ASN A 165 11.20 -18.73 -0.01
C ASN A 165 11.67 -18.97 -1.46
N ILE A 166 11.70 -17.97 -2.34
CA ILE A 166 12.17 -18.16 -3.73
C ILE A 166 13.60 -18.74 -3.80
N PRO A 167 14.62 -18.20 -3.08
CA PRO A 167 15.95 -18.81 -3.01
C PRO A 167 15.94 -20.24 -2.43
N LEU A 168 15.09 -20.52 -1.44
CA LEU A 168 14.94 -21.85 -0.84
C LEU A 168 14.36 -22.86 -1.85
N TRP A 169 13.34 -22.47 -2.62
CA TRP A 169 12.72 -23.31 -3.64
C TRP A 169 13.70 -23.65 -4.78
N PHE A 170 14.48 -22.67 -5.26
CA PHE A 170 15.53 -22.94 -6.25
C PHE A 170 16.66 -23.84 -5.73
N ARG A 171 16.95 -23.81 -4.42
CA ARG A 171 17.90 -24.76 -3.79
C ARG A 171 17.34 -26.18 -3.69
N LYS A 172 16.01 -26.36 -3.64
CA LYS A 172 15.38 -27.69 -3.64
C LYS A 172 15.28 -28.26 -5.06
N ALA A 173 14.70 -27.52 -6.01
CA ALA A 173 14.70 -27.89 -7.43
C ALA A 173 14.38 -26.69 -8.34
N ILE A 174 14.96 -26.68 -9.55
CA ILE A 174 14.72 -25.62 -10.55
C ILE A 174 13.24 -25.51 -10.92
N SER A 175 12.53 -26.64 -11.05
CA SER A 175 11.09 -26.68 -11.36
C SER A 175 10.24 -26.02 -10.26
N ILE A 176 10.52 -26.34 -8.99
CA ILE A 176 9.82 -25.77 -7.82
C ILE A 176 10.08 -24.25 -7.74
N GLY A 177 11.35 -23.85 -7.88
CA GLY A 177 11.74 -22.43 -7.92
C GLY A 177 11.06 -21.65 -9.05
N ALA A 178 11.01 -22.21 -10.26
CA ALA A 178 10.33 -21.61 -11.40
C ALA A 178 8.81 -21.47 -11.20
N ILE A 179 8.15 -22.50 -10.67
CA ILE A 179 6.71 -22.47 -10.34
C ILE A 179 6.44 -21.39 -9.28
N GLY A 180 7.19 -21.38 -8.17
CA GLY A 180 7.01 -20.41 -7.09
C GLY A 180 7.30 -18.97 -7.51
N LEU A 181 8.34 -18.75 -8.33
CA LEU A 181 8.63 -17.44 -8.93
C LEU A 181 7.49 -17.00 -9.86
N GLY A 182 7.03 -17.88 -10.76
CA GLY A 182 5.94 -17.59 -11.69
C GLY A 182 4.63 -17.21 -10.99
N LEU A 183 4.27 -17.95 -9.93
CA LEU A 183 3.10 -17.66 -9.09
C LEU A 183 3.25 -16.32 -8.34
N THR A 184 4.44 -16.04 -7.81
CA THR A 184 4.74 -14.76 -7.13
C THR A 184 4.64 -13.58 -8.10
N LEU A 185 5.16 -13.72 -9.33
CA LEU A 185 5.03 -12.70 -10.37
C LEU A 185 3.57 -12.50 -10.79
N ALA A 186 2.80 -13.56 -11.01
CA ALA A 186 1.37 -13.48 -11.32
C ALA A 186 0.59 -12.76 -10.21
N CYS A 187 0.85 -13.11 -8.94
CA CYS A 187 0.31 -12.46 -7.75
C CYS A 187 0.57 -10.94 -7.77
N CYS A 188 1.82 -10.52 -8.04
CA CYS A 188 2.19 -9.11 -8.20
C CYS A 188 1.45 -8.43 -9.37
N VAL A 189 1.33 -9.07 -10.54
CA VAL A 189 0.60 -8.53 -11.70
C VAL A 189 -0.87 -8.27 -11.34
N PHE A 190 -1.56 -9.23 -10.73
CA PHE A 190 -2.96 -9.04 -10.32
C PHE A 190 -3.13 -7.95 -9.26
N LYS A 191 -2.18 -7.81 -8.32
CA LYS A 191 -2.19 -6.68 -7.38
C LYS A 191 -2.07 -5.33 -8.08
N LEU A 192 -1.16 -5.19 -9.04
CA LEU A 192 -0.96 -3.97 -9.83
C LEU A 192 -2.21 -3.63 -10.68
N LEU A 193 -2.84 -4.63 -11.31
CA LEU A 193 -4.09 -4.45 -12.06
C LEU A 193 -5.24 -4.01 -11.14
N GLY A 194 -5.39 -4.64 -9.97
CA GLY A 194 -6.38 -4.28 -8.96
C GLY A 194 -6.20 -2.87 -8.38
N MET A 195 -4.95 -2.41 -8.27
CA MET A 195 -4.62 -1.04 -7.90
C MET A 195 -5.00 -0.03 -9.00
N ARG A 196 -4.61 -0.28 -10.26
CA ARG A 196 -4.79 0.68 -11.37
C ARG A 196 -6.21 0.78 -11.91
N THR A 197 -7.04 -0.26 -11.77
CA THR A 197 -8.39 -0.24 -12.37
C THR A 197 -9.30 0.87 -11.80
N LYS A 198 -10.06 1.51 -12.71
CA LYS A 198 -11.10 2.51 -12.42
C LYS A 198 -12.52 1.92 -12.42
N VAL A 199 -12.68 0.60 -12.36
CA VAL A 199 -14.00 -0.07 -12.29
C VAL A 199 -14.05 -1.07 -11.13
N PHE A 200 -15.04 -0.93 -10.24
CA PHE A 200 -15.20 -1.80 -9.07
C PHE A 200 -15.30 -3.30 -9.41
N ARG A 201 -16.05 -3.67 -10.46
CA ARG A 201 -16.18 -5.09 -10.89
C ARG A 201 -14.82 -5.69 -11.28
N HIS A 202 -14.00 -4.95 -12.02
CA HIS A 202 -12.64 -5.38 -12.35
C HIS A 202 -11.72 -5.41 -11.12
N HIS A 203 -11.88 -4.46 -10.18
CA HIS A 203 -11.14 -4.49 -8.91
C HIS A 203 -11.46 -5.77 -8.11
N VAL A 204 -12.73 -6.15 -7.99
CA VAL A 204 -13.13 -7.40 -7.33
C VAL A 204 -12.47 -8.62 -7.98
N ILE A 205 -12.47 -8.70 -9.32
CA ILE A 205 -11.84 -9.81 -10.05
C ILE A 205 -10.34 -9.87 -9.78
N TYR A 206 -9.60 -8.78 -10.02
CA TYR A 206 -8.14 -8.78 -9.88
C TYR A 206 -7.67 -8.96 -8.43
N HIS A 207 -8.40 -8.39 -7.45
CA HIS A 207 -8.08 -8.55 -6.03
C HIS A 207 -8.43 -9.96 -5.52
N THR A 208 -9.50 -10.56 -6.03
CA THR A 208 -9.82 -11.98 -5.80
C THR A 208 -8.73 -12.89 -6.38
N LEU A 209 -8.32 -12.67 -7.63
CA LEU A 209 -7.25 -13.45 -8.27
C LEU A 209 -5.90 -13.30 -7.54
N TRP A 210 -5.59 -12.11 -7.03
CA TRP A 210 -4.44 -11.87 -6.15
C TRP A 210 -4.49 -12.76 -4.90
N HIS A 211 -5.62 -12.85 -4.20
CA HIS A 211 -5.78 -13.75 -3.05
C HIS A 211 -5.69 -15.23 -3.43
N VAL A 212 -6.41 -15.65 -4.47
CA VAL A 212 -6.46 -17.06 -4.92
C VAL A 212 -5.07 -17.55 -5.33
N ILE A 213 -4.35 -16.79 -6.17
CA ILE A 213 -3.02 -17.18 -6.66
C ILE A 213 -2.00 -17.14 -5.52
N GLY A 214 -2.09 -16.17 -4.60
CA GLY A 214 -1.22 -16.13 -3.42
C GLY A 214 -1.43 -17.31 -2.47
N SER A 215 -2.68 -17.67 -2.19
CA SER A 215 -3.03 -18.76 -1.26
C SER A 215 -2.85 -20.15 -1.86
N VAL A 216 -3.58 -20.46 -2.94
CA VAL A 216 -3.55 -21.76 -3.62
C VAL A 216 -2.17 -22.01 -4.23
N GLY A 217 -1.51 -20.97 -4.75
CA GLY A 217 -0.14 -21.05 -5.24
C GLY A 217 0.85 -21.40 -4.13
N ARG A 218 0.74 -20.81 -2.93
CA ARG A 218 1.60 -21.21 -1.80
C ARG A 218 1.34 -22.66 -1.38
N VAL A 219 0.08 -23.11 -1.35
CA VAL A 219 -0.25 -24.53 -1.04
C VAL A 219 0.39 -25.47 -2.05
N LEU A 220 0.26 -25.20 -3.36
CA LEU A 220 0.90 -26.00 -4.40
C LEU A 220 2.42 -26.08 -4.21
N VAL A 221 3.06 -24.93 -3.96
CA VAL A 221 4.51 -24.91 -3.71
C VAL A 221 4.88 -25.57 -2.38
N ALA A 222 4.05 -25.48 -1.34
CA ALA A 222 4.27 -26.17 -0.06
C ALA A 222 4.27 -27.69 -0.23
N VAL A 223 3.35 -28.24 -1.02
CA VAL A 223 3.29 -29.68 -1.33
C VAL A 223 4.54 -30.15 -2.10
N LEU A 224 5.04 -29.33 -3.03
CA LEU A 224 6.30 -29.61 -3.74
C LEU A 224 7.53 -29.44 -2.85
N GLU A 225 7.47 -28.52 -1.89
CA GLU A 225 8.54 -28.17 -0.97
C GLU A 225 8.70 -29.18 0.17
N TYR A 226 7.60 -29.76 0.63
CA TYR A 226 7.49 -30.69 1.74
C TYR A 226 6.69 -31.93 1.30
N PRO A 227 7.34 -32.93 0.65
CA PRO A 227 6.66 -34.12 0.17
C PRO A 227 6.00 -34.96 1.28
N GLU A 228 6.40 -34.76 2.54
CA GLU A 228 5.78 -35.35 3.73
C GLU A 228 4.29 -34.97 3.84
N LEU A 229 3.89 -33.80 3.33
CA LEU A 229 2.49 -33.37 3.30
C LEU A 229 1.62 -34.31 2.47
N LEU A 230 2.13 -34.88 1.37
CA LEU A 230 1.40 -35.87 0.58
C LEU A 230 1.11 -37.13 1.40
N THR A 231 2.09 -37.59 2.19
CA THR A 231 1.95 -38.78 3.06
C THR A 231 1.13 -38.54 4.33
N MET A 232 0.76 -37.29 4.62
CA MET A 232 -0.17 -36.95 5.71
C MET A 232 -1.62 -36.77 5.20
N TRP A 233 -1.82 -36.65 3.89
CA TRP A 233 -3.13 -36.38 3.27
C TRP A 233 -3.72 -37.59 2.52
N TYR A 234 -2.91 -38.63 2.28
CA TYR A 234 -3.26 -39.89 1.62
C TYR A 234 -2.74 -41.09 2.41
#